data_AF-A0A938GAK2-F1
#
_entry.id   AF-A0A938GAK2-F1
#
_cell.length_a   1.000
_cell.length_b   1.000
_cell.length_c   1.000
_cell.angle_alpha   90.00
_cell.angle_beta   90.00
_cell.angle_gamma   90.00
#
_symmetry.space_group_name_H-M   'P 1'
#
loop_
_entity.id
_entity.type
_entity.pdbx_description
1 polymer ?
#
loop_
_entity_poly.entity_id
_entity_poly.type
_entity_poly.pdbx_seq_one_letter_code
_entity_poly.pdbx_strand_id
1 'polypeptide(L)'
;VVILPNNKNIIPVAKQVDGLTKKEVRVVPTCSMPEALAALVAYDPEASAEHNGGSMAKAAAAVVTGEVTTAVRDTKTDAGDVKAGDSIGLVRGDGVVAIAPTTFECATALLEHIVTDDRELLTIIAGIDARADVTEKIVAWVAEQFPSIAAEVHRGGQPLYPYLFGVE
;
A
#
# COMPACT_ATOMS: atom_id res chain seq x y z
N VAL A 1 8.43 4.92 -21.93
CA VAL A 1 8.72 3.99 -20.80
C VAL A 1 8.21 4.65 -19.54
N VAL A 2 7.48 3.92 -18.70
CA VAL A 2 7.03 4.44 -17.40
C VAL A 2 7.75 3.66 -16.31
N ILE A 3 8.22 4.36 -15.27
CA ILE A 3 8.87 3.76 -14.10
C ILE A 3 7.99 4.04 -12.87
N LEU A 4 7.66 2.99 -12.12
CA LEU A 4 6.94 3.01 -10.86
C LEU A 4 7.90 2.57 -9.74
N PRO A 5 8.54 3.50 -9.00
CA PRO A 5 9.64 3.16 -8.09
C PRO A 5 9.22 2.35 -6.85
N ASN A 6 7.98 2.51 -6.40
CA ASN A 6 7.39 1.85 -5.21
C ASN A 6 8.22 2.01 -3.93
N ASN A 7 9.09 3.02 -3.90
CA ASN A 7 9.92 3.37 -2.77
C ASN A 7 10.38 4.82 -2.92
N LYS A 8 10.02 5.66 -1.93
CA LYS A 8 10.35 7.09 -1.94
C LYS A 8 11.84 7.39 -2.11
N ASN A 9 12.71 6.51 -1.60
CA ASN A 9 14.15 6.68 -1.66
C ASN A 9 14.73 6.37 -3.06
N ILE A 10 13.97 5.67 -3.91
CA ILE A 10 14.37 5.31 -5.29
C ILE A 10 13.90 6.37 -6.30
N ILE A 11 12.89 7.18 -5.98
CA ILE A 11 12.35 8.21 -6.89
C ILE A 11 13.44 9.16 -7.42
N PRO A 12 14.36 9.73 -6.60
CA PRO A 12 15.37 10.66 -7.10
C PRO A 12 16.30 10.04 -8.14
N VAL A 13 16.71 8.77 -7.96
CA VAL A 13 17.56 8.08 -8.92
C VAL A 13 16.78 7.64 -10.16
N ALA A 14 15.53 7.20 -10.01
CA ALA A 14 14.68 6.85 -11.15
C ALA A 14 14.47 8.03 -12.11
N LYS A 15 14.34 9.26 -11.59
CA LYS A 15 14.19 10.48 -12.40
C LYS A 15 15.41 10.79 -13.28
N GLN A 16 16.59 10.27 -12.95
CA GLN A 16 17.79 10.49 -13.75
C GLN A 16 17.79 9.64 -15.04
N VAL A 17 16.98 8.57 -15.11
CA VAL A 17 17.00 7.61 -16.23
C VAL A 17 16.64 8.27 -17.56
N ASP A 18 15.74 9.26 -17.57
CA ASP A 18 15.33 9.97 -18.80
C ASP A 18 16.52 10.63 -19.51
N GLY A 19 17.42 11.28 -18.76
CA GLY A 19 18.63 11.91 -19.31
C GLY A 19 19.74 10.92 -19.73
N LEU A 20 19.58 9.63 -19.42
CA LEU A 20 20.58 8.58 -19.67
C LEU A 20 20.20 7.66 -20.84
N THR A 21 19.10 7.95 -21.55
CA THR A 21 18.59 7.10 -22.62
C THR A 21 18.02 7.93 -23.77
N LYS A 22 17.86 7.29 -24.93
CA LYS A 22 17.19 7.88 -26.10
C LYS A 22 15.68 7.65 -26.09
N LYS A 23 15.17 6.84 -25.16
CA LYS A 23 13.73 6.59 -24.98
C LYS A 23 13.13 7.71 -24.12
N GLU A 24 11.87 8.04 -24.35
CA GLU A 24 11.15 8.89 -23.40
C GLU A 24 10.81 8.11 -22.12
N VAL A 25 11.22 8.63 -20.97
CA VAL A 25 11.00 8.00 -19.67
C VAL A 25 10.21 8.94 -18.76
N ARG A 26 9.10 8.43 -18.22
CA ARG A 26 8.29 9.15 -17.23
C ARG A 26 8.30 8.39 -15.91
N VAL A 27 8.61 9.10 -14.83
CA VAL A 27 8.60 8.52 -13.47
C VAL A 27 7.33 8.96 -12.78
N VAL A 28 6.46 8.00 -12.47
CA VAL A 28 5.31 8.22 -11.60
C VAL A 28 5.79 8.01 -10.17
N PRO A 29 5.63 8.96 -9.24
CA PRO A 29 6.29 8.95 -7.94
C PRO A 29 5.62 8.00 -6.92
N THR A 30 5.31 6.76 -7.33
CA THR A 30 4.77 5.73 -6.47
C THR A 30 5.78 5.34 -5.39
N CYS A 31 5.26 5.08 -4.21
CA CYS A 31 6.06 4.77 -3.03
C CYS A 31 5.61 3.46 -2.35
N SER A 32 4.56 2.81 -2.87
CA SER A 32 4.09 1.49 -2.44
C SER A 32 3.54 0.70 -3.64
N MET A 33 3.32 -0.61 -3.45
CA MET A 33 2.69 -1.46 -4.47
C MET A 33 1.24 -1.09 -4.79
N PRO A 34 0.35 -0.81 -3.80
CA PRO A 34 -1.02 -0.39 -4.10
C PRO A 34 -1.10 0.87 -4.97
N GLU A 35 -0.27 1.88 -4.70
CA GLU A 35 -0.17 3.08 -5.55
C GLU A 35 0.22 2.76 -7.00
N ALA A 36 1.13 1.80 -7.18
CA ALA A 36 1.52 1.36 -8.52
C ALA A 36 0.40 0.61 -9.24
N LEU A 37 -0.39 -0.19 -8.54
CA LEU A 37 -1.55 -0.85 -9.15
C LEU A 37 -2.57 0.19 -9.62
N ALA A 38 -2.93 1.15 -8.77
CA ALA A 38 -3.80 2.25 -9.16
C ALA A 38 -3.25 3.06 -10.35
N ALA A 39 -1.94 3.35 -10.34
CA ALA A 39 -1.27 3.99 -11.47
C ALA A 39 -1.38 3.16 -12.76
N LEU A 40 -1.19 1.85 -12.69
CA LEU A 40 -1.28 0.97 -13.86
C LEU A 40 -2.69 0.91 -14.44
N VAL A 41 -3.72 0.95 -13.61
CA VAL A 41 -5.13 0.99 -14.06
C VAL A 41 -5.42 2.27 -14.85
N ALA A 42 -4.81 3.39 -14.47
CA ALA A 42 -4.96 4.67 -15.16
C ALA A 42 -4.11 4.82 -16.44
N TYR A 43 -3.37 3.79 -16.85
CA TYR A 43 -2.55 3.83 -18.06
C TYR A 43 -3.41 3.69 -19.32
N ASP A 44 -3.21 4.61 -20.27
CA ASP A 44 -3.86 4.60 -21.58
C ASP A 44 -2.80 4.35 -22.68
N PRO A 45 -2.85 3.22 -23.40
CA PRO A 45 -1.88 2.92 -24.46
C PRO A 45 -1.96 3.86 -25.66
N GLU A 46 -3.07 4.59 -25.86
CA GLU A 46 -3.25 5.55 -26.95
C GLU A 46 -2.79 6.98 -26.57
N ALA A 47 -2.59 7.24 -25.26
CA ALA A 47 -2.19 8.54 -24.77
C ALA A 47 -0.68 8.80 -24.87
N SER A 48 -0.31 10.09 -24.88
CA SER A 48 1.09 10.50 -24.81
C SER A 48 1.73 10.09 -23.47
N ALA A 49 3.06 9.96 -23.45
CA ALA A 49 3.78 9.65 -22.21
C ALA A 49 3.59 10.73 -21.14
N GLU A 50 3.51 12.00 -21.53
CA GLU A 50 3.20 13.10 -20.60
C GLU A 50 1.81 12.95 -19.98
N HIS A 51 0.79 12.69 -20.79
CA HIS A 51 -0.57 12.49 -20.31
C HIS A 51 -0.66 11.29 -19.37
N ASN A 52 -0.09 10.15 -19.78
CA ASN A 52 0.04 8.98 -18.92
C ASN A 52 0.74 9.31 -17.60
N GLY A 53 1.89 9.99 -17.66
CA GLY A 53 2.63 10.37 -16.45
C GLY A 53 1.79 11.19 -15.47
N GLY A 54 0.98 12.13 -15.97
CA GLY A 54 0.06 12.93 -15.16
C GLY A 54 -1.11 12.13 -14.58
N SER A 55 -1.83 11.40 -15.43
CA SER A 55 -3.02 10.63 -15.04
C SER A 55 -2.67 9.51 -14.06
N MET A 56 -1.59 8.77 -14.33
CA MET A 56 -1.08 7.72 -13.44
C MET A 56 -0.60 8.29 -12.09
N ALA A 57 0.03 9.47 -12.08
CA ALA A 57 0.43 10.12 -10.83
C ALA A 57 -0.75 10.59 -9.99
N LYS A 58 -1.82 11.07 -10.64
CA LYS A 58 -3.06 11.45 -9.96
C LYS A 58 -3.73 10.23 -9.32
N ALA A 59 -3.81 9.12 -10.05
CA ALA A 59 -4.37 7.87 -9.54
C ALA A 59 -3.57 7.37 -8.33
N ALA A 60 -2.24 7.27 -8.43
CA ALA A 60 -1.39 6.89 -7.31
C ALA A 60 -1.58 7.79 -6.08
N ALA A 61 -1.71 9.10 -6.26
CA ALA A 61 -1.86 10.05 -5.15
C ALA A 61 -3.24 9.99 -4.46
N ALA A 62 -4.25 9.40 -5.10
CA ALA A 62 -5.58 9.24 -4.51
C ALA A 62 -5.66 8.08 -3.50
N VAL A 63 -4.72 7.13 -3.60
CA VAL A 63 -4.67 5.93 -2.75
C VAL A 63 -4.10 6.26 -1.37
N VAL A 64 -4.88 5.99 -0.33
CA VAL A 64 -4.38 5.92 1.04
C VAL A 64 -3.78 4.55 1.26
N THR A 65 -2.57 4.49 1.83
CA THR A 65 -1.82 3.23 1.94
C THR A 65 -1.56 2.86 3.39
N GLY A 66 -1.68 1.57 3.67
CA GLY A 66 -1.38 0.97 4.96
C GLY A 66 -0.47 -0.25 4.79
N GLU A 67 0.40 -0.50 5.73
CA GLU A 67 1.31 -1.65 5.72
C GLU A 67 1.25 -2.36 7.07
N VAL A 68 1.21 -3.69 7.06
CA VAL A 68 1.38 -4.50 8.27
C VAL A 68 2.70 -5.24 8.17
N THR A 69 3.49 -5.18 9.25
CA THR A 69 4.75 -5.91 9.39
C THR A 69 4.91 -6.46 10.81
N THR A 70 5.98 -7.20 11.06
CA THR A 70 6.26 -7.82 12.36
C THR A 70 7.46 -7.16 13.02
N ALA A 71 7.32 -6.82 14.29
CA ALA A 71 8.37 -6.28 15.12
C ALA A 71 9.49 -7.31 15.34
N VAL A 72 10.72 -6.98 14.98
CA VAL A 72 11.89 -7.86 15.20
C VAL A 72 12.57 -7.64 16.56
N ARG A 73 12.18 -6.60 17.29
CA ARG A 73 12.74 -6.22 18.59
C ARG A 73 11.76 -5.34 19.37
N ASP A 74 11.96 -5.30 20.67
CA ASP A 74 11.28 -4.34 21.54
C ASP A 74 11.67 -2.91 21.16
N THR A 75 10.70 -2.01 21.10
CA THR A 75 10.91 -0.58 20.86
C THR A 75 9.77 0.25 21.43
N LYS A 76 9.96 1.57 21.52
CA LYS A 76 8.88 2.52 21.79
C LYS A 76 8.58 3.31 20.52
N THR A 77 7.31 3.56 20.28
CA THR A 77 6.79 4.41 19.20
C THR A 77 5.81 5.41 19.79
N ASP A 78 5.40 6.41 19.03
CA ASP A 78 4.40 7.38 19.48
C ASP A 78 3.03 6.72 19.72
N ALA A 79 2.74 5.59 19.06
CA ALA A 79 1.54 4.78 19.28
C ALA A 79 1.62 3.84 20.49
N GLY A 80 2.81 3.68 21.10
CA GLY A 80 2.99 2.86 22.29
C GLY A 80 4.23 1.97 22.29
N ASP A 81 4.29 1.10 23.30
CA ASP A 81 5.34 0.10 23.47
C ASP A 81 5.11 -1.08 22.51
N VAL A 82 6.14 -1.46 21.77
CA VAL A 82 6.15 -2.59 20.83
C VAL A 82 7.04 -3.69 21.40
N LYS A 83 6.56 -4.93 21.38
CA LYS A 83 7.34 -6.13 21.70
C LYS A 83 7.80 -6.86 20.46
N ALA A 84 8.96 -7.53 20.54
CA ALA A 84 9.38 -8.44 19.50
C ALA A 84 8.29 -9.51 19.24
N GLY A 85 7.88 -9.66 17.98
CA GLY A 85 6.79 -10.55 17.55
C GLY A 85 5.45 -9.84 17.36
N ASP A 86 5.26 -8.63 17.89
CA ASP A 86 4.01 -7.88 17.67
C ASP A 86 3.86 -7.54 16.19
N SER A 87 2.60 -7.49 15.74
CA SER A 87 2.25 -6.89 14.45
C SER A 87 2.16 -5.38 14.60
N ILE A 88 2.70 -4.67 13.61
CA ILE A 88 2.75 -3.22 13.53
C ILE A 88 2.05 -2.76 12.26
N GLY A 89 1.10 -1.83 12.40
CA GLY A 89 0.39 -1.17 11.31
C GLY A 89 0.99 0.20 11.07
N LEU A 90 1.39 0.47 9.84
CA LEU A 90 2.01 1.72 9.42
C LEU A 90 1.19 2.42 8.36
N VAL A 91 1.10 3.75 8.49
CA VAL A 91 0.53 4.64 7.48
C VAL A 91 1.60 5.61 7.06
N ARG A 92 1.70 5.85 5.75
CA ARG A 92 2.69 6.81 5.27
C ARG A 92 2.33 8.22 5.73
N GLY A 93 3.29 8.87 6.40
CA GLY A 93 3.12 10.22 6.95
C GLY A 93 2.87 10.18 8.45
N ASP A 94 2.03 9.25 8.89
CA ASP A 94 1.63 9.12 10.30
C ASP A 94 2.56 8.21 11.10
N GLY A 95 3.28 7.31 10.43
CA GLY A 95 4.17 6.35 11.09
C GLY A 95 3.41 5.13 11.59
N VAL A 96 3.70 4.69 12.82
CA VAL A 96 3.01 3.55 13.43
C VAL A 96 1.68 4.03 14.00
N VAL A 97 0.58 3.42 13.57
CA VAL A 97 -0.78 3.77 14.01
C VAL A 97 -1.50 2.62 14.71
N ALA A 98 -1.01 1.38 14.56
CA ALA A 98 -1.55 0.20 15.21
C ALA A 98 -0.44 -0.73 15.70
N ILE A 99 -0.63 -1.30 16.90
CA ILE A 99 0.25 -2.30 17.50
C ILE A 99 -0.66 -3.38 18.10
N ALA A 100 -0.47 -4.63 17.71
CA ALA A 100 -1.22 -5.73 18.32
C ALA A 100 -0.42 -7.05 18.30
N PRO A 101 -0.70 -7.98 19.23
CA PRO A 101 -0.04 -9.29 19.24
C PRO A 101 -0.33 -10.13 17.99
N THR A 102 -1.48 -9.92 17.35
CA THR A 102 -1.89 -10.69 16.16
C THR A 102 -2.01 -9.81 14.92
N THR A 103 -1.74 -10.42 13.76
CA THR A 103 -1.84 -9.74 12.46
C THR A 103 -3.27 -9.32 12.14
N PHE A 104 -4.27 -10.10 12.58
CA PHE A 104 -5.68 -9.76 12.39
C PHE A 104 -6.04 -8.47 13.13
N GLU A 105 -5.80 -8.42 14.44
CA GLU A 105 -6.12 -7.25 15.28
C GLU A 105 -5.37 -6.00 14.81
N CYS A 106 -4.11 -6.16 14.41
CA CYS A 106 -3.31 -5.06 13.88
C CYS A 106 -3.85 -4.56 12.53
N ALA A 107 -4.24 -5.47 11.64
CA ALA A 107 -4.77 -5.10 10.33
C ALA A 107 -6.13 -4.41 10.44
N THR A 108 -7.03 -4.90 11.29
CA THR A 108 -8.34 -4.25 11.49
C THR A 108 -8.18 -2.87 12.12
N ALA A 109 -7.34 -2.73 13.16
CA ALA A 109 -7.06 -1.42 13.77
C ALA A 109 -6.42 -0.43 12.78
N LEU A 110 -5.53 -0.90 11.91
CA LEU A 110 -4.97 -0.10 10.82
C LEU A 110 -6.06 0.34 9.82
N LEU A 111 -6.96 -0.58 9.45
CA LEU A 111 -8.04 -0.31 8.50
C LEU A 111 -9.06 0.69 9.08
N GLU A 112 -9.39 0.62 10.37
CA GLU A 112 -10.21 1.64 11.05
C GLU A 112 -9.61 3.06 10.94
N HIS A 113 -8.28 3.16 10.83
CA HIS A 113 -7.58 4.45 10.70
C HIS A 113 -7.58 4.99 9.27
N ILE A 114 -7.49 4.12 8.25
CA ILE A 114 -7.31 4.55 6.85
C ILE A 114 -8.57 4.48 5.99
N VAL A 115 -9.59 3.74 6.43
CA VAL A 115 -10.85 3.58 5.71
C VAL A 115 -11.83 4.66 6.16
N THR A 116 -12.34 5.43 5.20
CA THR A 116 -13.30 6.52 5.39
C THR A 116 -14.55 6.32 4.52
N ASP A 117 -15.66 6.96 4.88
CA ASP A 117 -16.97 6.78 4.22
C ASP A 117 -17.00 7.19 2.73
N ASP A 118 -16.02 7.98 2.28
CA ASP A 118 -15.88 8.44 0.89
C ASP A 118 -15.06 7.49 0.00
N ARG A 119 -14.67 6.33 0.53
CA ARG A 119 -13.88 5.30 -0.17
C ARG A 119 -14.76 4.17 -0.66
N GLU A 120 -14.37 3.58 -1.79
CA GLU A 120 -15.19 2.58 -2.48
C GLU A 120 -14.46 1.24 -2.65
N LEU A 121 -13.12 1.25 -2.67
CA LEU A 121 -12.31 0.06 -2.93
C LEU A 121 -11.18 -0.10 -1.90
N LEU A 122 -11.10 -1.28 -1.31
CA LEU A 122 -9.96 -1.74 -0.53
C LEU A 122 -9.21 -2.83 -1.32
N THR A 123 -7.99 -2.51 -1.73
CA THR A 123 -7.04 -3.47 -2.29
C THR A 123 -6.18 -4.07 -1.18
N ILE A 124 -6.21 -5.39 -1.01
CA ILE A 124 -5.40 -6.16 -0.04
C ILE A 124 -4.36 -6.98 -0.80
N ILE A 125 -3.07 -6.68 -0.59
CA ILE A 125 -1.96 -7.43 -1.17
C ILE A 125 -1.34 -8.34 -0.09
N ALA A 126 -1.64 -9.63 -0.18
CA ALA A 126 -1.16 -10.65 0.75
C ALA A 126 0.28 -11.08 0.45
N GLY A 127 1.15 -11.01 1.47
CA GLY A 127 2.55 -11.44 1.44
C GLY A 127 2.71 -12.96 1.48
N ILE A 128 3.96 -13.42 1.45
CA ILE A 128 4.26 -14.87 1.42
C ILE A 128 3.84 -15.58 2.72
N ASP A 129 3.98 -14.89 3.85
CA ASP A 129 3.62 -15.40 5.18
C ASP A 129 2.18 -15.06 5.59
N ALA A 130 1.40 -14.44 4.69
CA ALA A 130 0.01 -14.14 4.93
C ALA A 130 -0.81 -15.43 4.95
N ARG A 131 -1.41 -15.72 6.10
CA ARG A 131 -2.27 -16.89 6.25
C ARG A 131 -3.64 -16.65 5.62
N ALA A 132 -4.10 -17.61 4.82
CA ALA A 132 -5.39 -17.54 4.14
C ALA A 132 -6.56 -17.32 5.11
N ASP A 133 -6.56 -18.01 6.26
CA ASP A 133 -7.62 -17.88 7.26
C ASP A 133 -7.65 -16.50 7.94
N VAL A 134 -6.50 -15.84 8.05
CA VAL A 134 -6.42 -14.46 8.55
C VAL A 134 -6.93 -13.49 7.49
N THR A 135 -6.56 -13.67 6.23
CA THR A 135 -7.04 -12.84 5.13
C THR A 135 -8.56 -12.92 4.99
N GLU A 136 -9.14 -14.12 5.06
CA GLU A 136 -10.59 -14.32 5.03
C GLU A 136 -11.31 -13.60 6.18
N LYS A 137 -10.73 -13.63 7.39
CA LYS A 137 -11.26 -12.88 8.54
C LYS A 137 -11.20 -11.38 8.33
N ILE A 138 -10.11 -10.85 7.76
CA ILE A 138 -10.00 -9.41 7.45
C ILE A 138 -11.09 -9.02 6.46
N VAL A 139 -11.26 -9.77 5.37
CA VAL A 139 -12.30 -9.50 4.35
C VAL A 139 -13.70 -9.53 4.97
N ALA A 140 -14.00 -10.55 5.78
CA ALA A 140 -15.30 -10.66 6.44
C ALA A 140 -15.56 -9.49 7.40
N TRP A 141 -14.55 -9.09 8.17
CA TRP A 141 -14.64 -7.95 9.07
C TRP A 141 -14.84 -6.63 8.31
N VAL A 142 -14.12 -6.41 7.19
CA VAL A 142 -14.32 -5.22 6.33
C VAL A 142 -15.74 -5.17 5.78
N ALA A 143 -16.28 -6.29 5.30
CA ALA A 143 -17.64 -6.34 4.78
C ALA A 143 -18.71 -6.02 5.85
N GLU A 144 -18.43 -6.32 7.12
CA GLU A 144 -19.32 -6.00 8.25
C GLU A 144 -19.19 -4.54 8.69
N GLN A 145 -17.98 -4.02 8.84
CA GLN A 145 -17.74 -2.66 9.34
C GLN A 145 -17.90 -1.57 8.28
N PHE A 146 -17.55 -1.88 7.02
CA PHE A 146 -17.52 -0.95 5.90
C PHE A 146 -18.33 -1.50 4.72
N PRO A 147 -19.67 -1.59 4.82
CA PRO A 147 -20.51 -2.27 3.83
C PRO A 147 -20.55 -1.59 2.46
N SER A 148 -20.11 -0.33 2.35
CA SER A 148 -19.98 0.40 1.10
C SER A 148 -18.69 0.09 0.33
N ILE A 149 -17.72 -0.60 0.95
CA ILE A 149 -16.41 -0.86 0.35
C ILE A 149 -16.33 -2.26 -0.21
N ALA A 150 -15.88 -2.36 -1.46
CA ALA A 150 -15.49 -3.62 -2.06
C ALA A 150 -14.05 -3.98 -1.64
N ALA A 151 -13.84 -5.18 -1.13
CA ALA A 151 -12.50 -5.68 -0.80
C ALA A 151 -12.00 -6.65 -1.89
N GLU A 152 -10.86 -6.34 -2.49
CA GLU A 152 -10.16 -7.19 -3.46
C GLU A 152 -8.86 -7.72 -2.88
N VAL A 153 -8.61 -9.02 -3.05
CA VAL A 153 -7.41 -9.69 -2.50
C VAL A 153 -6.52 -10.16 -3.64
N HIS A 154 -5.26 -9.72 -3.61
CA HIS A 154 -4.20 -10.17 -4.50
C HIS A 154 -3.09 -10.87 -3.74
N ARG A 155 -2.50 -11.91 -4.32
CA ARG A 155 -1.27 -12.52 -3.80
C ARG A 155 -0.07 -11.75 -4.33
N GLY A 156 0.60 -10.98 -3.45
CA GLY A 156 1.82 -10.25 -3.79
C GLY A 156 3.09 -11.03 -3.50
N GLY A 157 3.08 -11.91 -2.49
CA GLY A 157 4.23 -12.76 -2.17
C GLY A 157 5.44 -12.01 -1.61
N GLN A 158 5.28 -10.75 -1.21
CA GLN A 158 6.33 -9.98 -0.56
C GLN A 158 6.73 -10.62 0.79
N PRO A 159 8.03 -10.65 1.14
CA PRO A 159 8.51 -11.41 2.32
C PRO A 159 8.40 -10.66 3.64
N LEU A 160 8.44 -9.32 3.64
CA LEU A 160 8.54 -8.53 4.88
C LEU A 160 7.21 -8.00 5.40
N TYR A 161 6.19 -7.97 4.53
CA TYR A 161 4.91 -7.36 4.81
C TYR A 161 3.81 -8.38 4.59
N PRO A 162 3.25 -8.98 5.66
CA PRO A 162 2.10 -9.86 5.53
C PRO A 162 0.95 -9.21 4.75
N TYR A 163 0.74 -7.90 4.92
CA TYR A 163 -0.26 -7.17 4.14
C TYR A 163 0.23 -5.78 3.73
N LEU A 164 -0.10 -5.41 2.50
CA LEU A 164 -0.13 -4.03 2.04
C LEU A 164 -1.59 -3.70 1.68
N PHE A 165 -2.05 -2.53 2.05
CA PHE A 165 -3.40 -2.04 1.81
C PHE A 165 -3.35 -0.79 0.95
N GLY A 166 -4.25 -0.70 -0.02
CA GLY A 166 -4.58 0.54 -0.72
C GLY A 166 -6.08 0.78 -0.60
N VAL A 167 -6.46 1.98 -0.19
CA VAL A 167 -7.85 2.42 -0.08
C VAL A 167 -8.03 3.61 -1.01
N GLU A 168 -9.01 3.53 -1.90
CA GLU A 168 -9.33 4.62 -2.85
C GLU A 168 -10.81 4.99 -2.85
#